data_AF-A0A6S6TD30-F1
#
_entry.id   AF-A0A6S6TD30-F1
#
_cell.length_a   1.000
_cell.length_b   1.000
_cell.length_c   1.000
_cell.angle_alpha   90.00
_cell.angle_beta   90.00
_cell.angle_gamma   90.00
#
_symmetry.space_group_name_H-M   'P 1'
#
loop_
_entity.id
_entity.type
_entity.pdbx_description
1 polymer ?
#
loop_
_entity_poly.entity_id
_entity_poly.type
_entity_poly.pdbx_seq_one_letter_code
_entity_poly.pdbx_strand_id
1 'polypeptide(L)' 'SPELDGGPVIMQARIPVLESDTADSLARRVLSKEHLIYPQVVEWFCAERLSLDNNVIRLDQQVLHEPVIL' A
#
# COMPACT_ATOMS: atom_id res chain seq x y z
N SER A 1 3.91 -6.19 19.42
CA SER A 1 3.08 -7.42 19.51
C SER A 1 3.14 -8.12 18.16
N PRO A 2 2.95 -9.45 18.07
CA PRO A 2 2.68 -10.10 16.78
C PRO A 2 1.24 -9.78 16.37
N GLU A 3 0.93 -8.50 16.16
CA GLU A 3 -0.36 -8.07 15.65
C GLU A 3 -0.46 -8.44 14.18
N LEU A 4 -1.56 -9.11 13.83
CA LEU A 4 -1.93 -9.35 12.44
C LEU A 4 -2.05 -8.00 11.73
N ASP A 5 -1.40 -7.87 10.57
CA ASP A 5 -1.34 -6.64 9.78
C ASP A 5 -0.75 -5.41 10.52
N GLY A 6 0.06 -5.63 11.57
CA GLY A 6 0.68 -4.57 12.37
C GLY A 6 1.98 -3.98 11.79
N GLY A 7 2.36 -4.35 10.57
CA GLY A 7 3.55 -3.81 9.90
C GLY A 7 3.38 -2.37 9.43
N PRO A 8 4.47 -1.62 9.21
CA PRO A 8 4.36 -0.26 8.69
C PRO A 8 3.83 -0.27 7.25
N VAL A 9 2.98 0.70 6.92
CA VAL A 9 2.29 0.76 5.62
C VAL A 9 3.12 1.57 4.61
N ILE A 10 3.37 0.97 3.44
CA ILE A 10 4.20 1.58 2.37
C ILE A 10 3.36 2.44 1.43
N MET A 11 2.28 1.87 0.88
CA MET A 11 1.44 2.52 -0.12
C MET A 11 -0.03 2.17 0.12
N GLN A 12 -0.93 3.12 -0.15
CA GLN A 12 -2.37 2.94 -0.04
C GLN A 12 -3.06 3.55 -1.24
N ALA A 13 -4.24 3.02 -1.58
CA ALA A 13 -5.14 3.63 -2.54
C ALA A 13 -6.46 3.97 -1.85
N ARG A 14 -7.03 5.13 -2.15
CA ARG A 14 -8.33 5.53 -1.62
C ARG A 14 -9.42 5.32 -2.66
N ILE A 15 -10.57 4.82 -2.21
CA ILE A 15 -11.68 4.46 -3.09
C ILE A 15 -12.97 4.91 -2.41
N PRO A 16 -13.83 5.71 -3.09
CA PRO A 16 -15.09 6.12 -2.49
C PRO A 16 -16.05 4.93 -2.43
N VAL A 17 -16.76 4.80 -1.32
CA VAL A 17 -17.96 3.94 -1.25
C VAL A 17 -19.13 4.74 -1.80
N LEU A 18 -19.85 4.15 -2.74
CA LEU A 18 -21.01 4.73 -3.42
C LEU A 18 -22.29 4.13 -2.84
N GLU A 19 -23.39 4.87 -2.86
CA GLU A 19 -24.69 4.41 -2.35
C GLU A 19 -25.17 3.12 -3.04
N SER A 20 -24.80 2.91 -4.30
CA SER A 20 -25.16 1.74 -5.08
C SER A 20 -24.19 0.57 -4.94
N ASP A 21 -23.16 0.65 -4.10
CA ASP A 21 -22.21 -0.45 -3.95
C ASP A 21 -22.86 -1.66 -3.29
N THR A 22 -22.64 -2.82 -3.89
CA THR A 22 -22.62 -4.09 -3.17
C THR A 22 -21.19 -4.42 -2.72
N ALA A 23 -21.05 -5.32 -1.75
CA ALA A 23 -19.75 -5.84 -1.32
C ALA A 23 -18.89 -6.31 -2.52
N ASP A 24 -19.47 -7.01 -3.48
CA ASP A 24 -18.76 -7.47 -4.67
C ASP A 24 -18.31 -6.31 -5.57
N SER A 25 -19.15 -5.29 -5.75
CA SER A 25 -18.79 -4.14 -6.60
C SER A 25 -17.69 -3.29 -5.96
N LEU A 26 -17.72 -3.11 -4.63
CA LEU A 26 -16.66 -2.43 -3.89
C LEU A 26 -15.37 -3.26 -3.94
N ALA A 27 -15.44 -4.57 -3.70
CA ALA A 27 -14.29 -5.47 -3.75
C ALA A 27 -13.60 -5.47 -5.13
N ARG A 28 -14.36 -5.44 -6.24
CA ARG A 28 -13.78 -5.32 -7.59
C ARG A 28 -13.02 -4.00 -7.78
N ARG A 29 -13.54 -2.90 -7.21
CA ARG A 29 -12.85 -1.60 -7.26
C ARG A 29 -11.60 -1.59 -6.37
N VAL A 30 -11.63 -2.24 -5.21
CA VAL A 30 -10.46 -2.50 -4.35
C VAL A 30 -9.39 -3.30 -5.11
N LEU A 31 -9.76 -4.45 -5.66
CA LEU A 31 -8.85 -5.32 -6.40
C LEU A 31 -8.18 -4.61 -7.58
N SER A 32 -8.94 -3.75 -8.27
CA SER A 32 -8.39 -2.93 -9.35
C SER A 32 -7.30 -1.96 -8.87
N LYS A 33 -7.40 -1.46 -7.64
CA LYS A 33 -6.35 -0.62 -7.03
C LYS A 33 -5.19 -1.45 -6.49
N GLU A 34 -5.44 -2.63 -5.94
CA GLU A 34 -4.39 -3.57 -5.51
C GLU A 34 -3.48 -3.96 -6.69
N HIS A 35 -4.06 -4.24 -7.86
CA HIS A 35 -3.31 -4.51 -9.08
C HIS A 35 -2.43 -3.34 -9.57
N LEU A 36 -2.63 -2.13 -9.06
CA LEU A 36 -1.77 -0.97 -9.34
C LEU A 36 -0.69 -0.79 -8.27
N ILE A 37 -1.08 -0.78 -6.99
CA ILE A 37 -0.15 -0.43 -5.92
C ILE A 37 0.78 -1.59 -5.56
N TYR A 38 0.32 -2.84 -5.67
CA TYR A 38 1.13 -4.00 -5.28
C TYR A 38 2.36 -4.17 -6.20
N PRO A 39 2.21 -4.19 -7.54
CA PRO A 39 3.38 -4.28 -8.42
C PRO A 39 4.31 -3.07 -8.29
N GLN A 40 3.77 -1.87 -8.04
CA GLN A 40 4.58 -0.68 -7.86
C GLN A 40 5.51 -0.77 -6.64
N VAL A 41 5.00 -1.27 -5.52
CA VAL A 41 5.80 -1.50 -4.31
C VAL A 41 6.85 -2.58 -4.54
N VAL A 42 6.49 -3.68 -5.22
CA VAL A 42 7.44 -4.73 -5.60
C VAL A 42 8.55 -4.18 -6.50
N GLU A 43 8.20 -3.34 -7.47
CA GLU A 43 9.19 -2.69 -8.33
C GLU A 43 10.17 -1.83 -7.52
N TRP A 44 9.69 -1.01 -6.58
CA TRP A 44 10.58 -0.22 -5.72
C TRP A 44 11.51 -1.08 -4.88
N PHE A 45 11.02 -2.23 -4.40
CA PHE A 45 11.83 -3.17 -3.64
C PHE A 45 12.91 -3.81 -4.52
N CYS A 46 12.54 -4.32 -5.70
CA CYS A 46 13.50 -4.93 -6.64
C CYS A 46 14.53 -3.93 -7.18
N ALA A 47 14.17 -2.65 -7.26
CA ALA A 47 15.06 -1.57 -7.68
C ALA A 47 15.93 -1.00 -6.55
N GLU A 48 15.92 -1.60 -5.36
CA GLU A 48 16.64 -1.11 -4.16
C GLU A 48 16.23 0.30 -3.71
N ARG A 49 15.08 0.78 -4.18
CA ARG A 49 14.51 2.08 -3.80
C ARG A 49 13.77 2.00 -2.48
N LEU A 50 13.18 0.85 -2.16
CA LEU A 50 12.45 0.60 -0.93
C LEU A 50 13.26 -0.29 0.01
N SER A 51 13.41 0.13 1.26
CA SER A 51 14.03 -0.67 2.33
C SER A 51 13.26 -0.57 3.65
N LEU A 52 13.42 -1.59 4.49
CA LEU A 52 12.88 -1.66 5.84
C LEU A 52 14.03 -1.97 6.81
N ASP A 53 14.36 -1.02 7.68
CA ASP A 53 15.36 -1.21 8.74
C ASP A 53 14.78 -0.73 10.08
N ASN A 54 14.86 -1.57 11.12
CA ASN A 54 14.35 -1.25 12.46
C ASN A 54 12.93 -0.67 12.47
N ASN A 55 12.00 -1.25 11.69
CA ASN A 55 10.62 -0.77 11.47
C ASN A 55 10.50 0.61 10.81
N VAL A 56 11.57 1.15 10.25
CA VAL A 56 11.58 2.39 9.47
C VAL A 56 11.58 2.04 7.99
N ILE A 57 10.52 2.44 7.28
CA ILE A 57 10.47 2.36 5.83
C ILE A 57 11.26 3.53 5.24
N ARG A 58 12.11 3.24 4.26
CA ARG A 58 12.76 4.25 3.42
C ARG A 58 12.41 4.02 1.96
N LEU A 59 11.98 5.09 1.28
CA LEU A 59 11.81 5.12 -0.17
C LEU A 59 12.76 6.18 -0.72
N ASP A 60 13.60 5.81 -1.69
CA ASP A 60 14.62 6.69 -2.28
C ASP A 60 15.53 7.35 -1.22
N GLN A 61 15.94 6.56 -0.22
CA GLN A 61 16.71 6.98 0.96
C GLN A 61 16.02 7.96 1.92
N GLN A 62 14.78 8.35 1.65
CA GLN A 62 13.99 9.22 2.51
C GLN A 62 13.11 8.38 3.44
N VAL A 63 13.02 8.80 4.70
CA VAL A 63 12.10 8.16 5.66
C VAL A 63 10.67 8.40 5.22
N LEU A 64 9.91 7.32 5.10
CA LEU A 64 8.49 7.39 4.79
C LEU A 64 7.70 7.56 6.09
N HIS A 65 7.31 8.80 6.39
CA HIS A 65 6.52 9.14 7.59
C HIS A 65 5.03 8.83 7.44
N GLU A 66 4.52 8.85 6.20
CA GLU A 66 3.14 8.55 5.84
C GLU A 66 3.11 7.66 4.59
N PRO A 67 2.13 6.78 4.41
CA PRO A 67 2.02 5.95 3.22
C PRO A 67 1.93 6.79 1.94
N VAL A 68 2.56 6.32 0.87
CA VAL A 68 2.34 6.91 -0.45
C VAL A 68 0.89 6.67 -0.86
N ILE A 69 0.18 7.72 -1.26
CA ILE A 69 -1.22 7.62 -1.68
C ILE A 69 -1.32 7.61 -3.20
N LEU A 70 -1.99 6.59 -3.74
CA LEU A 70 -2.48 6.56 -5.13
C LEU A 70 -3.80 7.32 -5.26
#